data_AF-A0A8X6GV41-F1
#
_entry.id   AF-A0A8X6GV41-F1
#
_cell.length_a   1.000
_cell.length_b   1.000
_cell.length_c   1.000
_cell.angle_alpha   90.00
_cell.angle_beta   90.00
_cell.angle_gamma   90.00
#
_symmetry.space_group_name_H-M   'P 1'
#
loop_
_entity.id
_entity.type
_entity.pdbx_description
1 polymer ?
#
loop_
_entity_poly.entity_id
_entity_poly.type
_entity_poly.pdbx_seq_one_letter_code
_entity_poly.pdbx_strand_id
1 'polypeptide(L)'
;MMLKPFLPQLQTTFLRSLSDGHRAVRLRSASALSYLILVHNRPDTLYNELHNAAKNTEENALKETMLHALRCLIKSSGEKMSEQVRSSILSTMINMLNHPDDSCRVVAAGCLGTLCIYIPDGEFEDIACEHLLGNT
;
A
#
# COMPACT_ATOMS: atom_id res chain seq x y z
N MET A 1 17.78 16.20 -13.46
CA MET A 1 17.08 14.97 -13.90
C MET A 1 15.76 15.38 -14.58
N MET A 2 15.56 15.02 -15.85
CA MET A 2 14.47 15.51 -16.73
C MET A 2 13.07 14.93 -16.43
N LEU A 3 12.94 14.02 -15.46
CA LEU A 3 11.67 13.35 -15.13
C LEU A 3 10.76 14.12 -14.17
N LYS A 4 11.31 15.01 -13.33
CA LYS A 4 10.55 15.77 -12.33
C LYS A 4 9.31 16.50 -12.89
N PRO A 5 9.36 17.17 -14.06
CA PRO A 5 8.20 17.83 -14.64
C PRO A 5 7.04 16.90 -15.00
N PHE A 6 7.33 15.63 -15.31
CA PHE A 6 6.34 14.65 -15.76
C PHE A 6 5.74 13.82 -14.61
N LEU A 7 6.25 13.95 -13.38
CA LEU A 7 5.81 13.13 -12.25
C LEU A 7 4.29 13.22 -11.99
N PRO A 8 3.64 14.39 -11.96
CA PRO A 8 2.20 14.46 -11.73
C PRO A 8 1.39 13.72 -12.81
N GLN A 9 1.86 13.80 -14.07
CA GLN A 9 1.21 13.16 -15.21
C GLN A 9 1.41 11.64 -15.20
N LEU A 10 2.62 11.18 -14.88
CA LEU A 10 2.92 9.75 -14.71
C LEU A 10 2.17 9.14 -13.53
N GLN A 11 2.13 9.83 -12.38
CA GLN A 11 1.36 9.41 -11.21
C GLN A 11 -0.11 9.20 -11.57
N THR A 12 -0.74 10.21 -12.16
CA THR A 12 -2.15 10.16 -12.56
C THR A 12 -2.40 9.00 -13.54
N THR A 13 -1.48 8.79 -14.49
CA THR A 13 -1.60 7.73 -15.50
C THR A 13 -1.52 6.35 -14.85
N PHE A 14 -0.50 6.10 -14.02
CA PHE A 14 -0.35 4.83 -13.34
C PHE A 14 -1.49 4.57 -12.35
N LEU A 15 -1.90 5.55 -11.55
CA LEU A 15 -3.06 5.39 -10.66
C LEU A 15 -4.33 5.01 -11.43
N ARG A 16 -4.59 5.60 -12.60
CA ARG A 16 -5.71 5.17 -13.46
C ARG A 16 -5.54 3.75 -13.98
N SER A 17 -4.34 3.36 -14.39
CA SER A 17 -4.04 2.01 -14.87
C SER A 17 -4.16 0.91 -13.80
N LEU A 18 -4.24 1.26 -12.51
CA LEU A 18 -4.58 0.29 -11.46
C LEU A 18 -6.03 -0.19 -11.52
N SER A 19 -6.91 0.51 -12.23
CA SER A 19 -8.30 0.08 -12.45
C SER A 19 -8.52 -0.54 -13.83
N ASP A 20 -7.44 -0.90 -14.55
CA ASP A 20 -7.55 -1.52 -15.88
C ASP A 20 -8.16 -2.94 -15.79
N GLY A 21 -8.96 -3.30 -16.78
CA GLY A 21 -9.58 -4.64 -16.86
C GLY A 21 -8.55 -5.77 -16.93
N HIS A 22 -7.36 -5.52 -17.48
CA HIS A 22 -6.30 -6.51 -17.58
C HIS A 22 -5.39 -6.47 -16.34
N ARG A 23 -5.36 -7.58 -15.60
CA ARG A 23 -4.51 -7.74 -14.41
C ARG A 23 -3.04 -7.41 -14.67
N ALA A 24 -2.51 -7.78 -15.84
CA ALA A 24 -1.13 -7.49 -16.22
C ALA A 24 -0.83 -5.98 -16.26
N VAL A 25 -1.76 -5.16 -16.78
CA VAL A 25 -1.62 -3.70 -16.81
C VAL A 25 -1.61 -3.15 -15.38
N ARG A 26 -2.52 -3.62 -14.53
CA ARG A 26 -2.57 -3.20 -13.13
C ARG A 26 -1.27 -3.51 -12.37
N LEU A 27 -0.72 -4.72 -12.53
CA LEU A 27 0.55 -5.11 -11.88
C LEU A 27 1.75 -4.31 -12.40
N ARG A 28 1.79 -4.02 -13.71
CA ARG A 28 2.83 -3.14 -14.28
C ARG A 28 2.70 -1.72 -13.73
N SER A 29 1.48 -1.24 -13.54
CA SER A 29 1.22 0.06 -12.95
C SER A 29 1.67 0.14 -11.48
N ALA A 30 1.35 -0.89 -10.68
CA ALA A 30 1.82 -1.01 -9.30
C ALA A 30 3.35 -0.92 -9.21
N SER A 31 4.06 -1.65 -10.08
CA SER A 31 5.52 -1.59 -10.17
C SER A 31 6.02 -0.22 -10.63
N ALA A 32 5.35 0.44 -11.57
CA ALA A 32 5.74 1.77 -12.02
C ALA A 32 5.62 2.82 -10.89
N LEU A 33 4.54 2.77 -10.10
CA LEU A 33 4.37 3.62 -8.92
C LEU A 33 5.45 3.38 -7.86
N SER A 34 5.89 2.13 -7.66
CA SER A 34 6.96 1.81 -6.72
C SER A 34 8.34 2.36 -7.12
N TYR A 35 8.55 2.64 -8.40
CA TYR A 35 9.72 3.40 -8.86
C TYR A 35 9.48 4.92 -8.78
N LEU A 36 8.27 5.36 -9.09
CA LEU A 36 7.89 6.78 -9.07
C LEU A 36 8.05 7.40 -7.68
N ILE A 37 7.65 6.68 -6.63
CA ILE A 37 7.70 7.18 -5.25
C ILE A 37 9.11 7.52 -4.77
N LEU A 38 10.13 6.83 -5.31
CA LEU A 38 11.53 7.05 -4.94
C LEU A 38 12.02 8.48 -5.27
N VAL A 39 11.43 9.09 -6.30
CA VAL A 39 11.79 10.45 -6.79
C VAL A 39 10.74 11.50 -6.46
N HIS A 40 9.70 11.15 -5.70
CA HIS A 40 8.60 12.04 -5.34
C HIS A 40 8.98 12.96 -4.16
N ASN A 41 8.70 14.26 -4.26
CA ASN A 41 9.05 15.23 -3.21
C ASN A 41 8.11 15.18 -1.99
N ARG A 42 6.92 14.61 -2.13
CA ARG A 42 5.88 14.51 -1.09
C ARG A 42 5.30 13.10 -1.04
N PRO A 43 6.08 12.06 -0.71
CA PRO A 43 5.68 10.66 -0.87
C PRO A 43 4.34 10.32 -0.18
N ASP A 44 4.05 10.97 0.96
CA ASP A 44 2.78 10.85 1.69
C ASP A 44 1.53 11.12 0.84
N THR A 45 1.58 12.02 -0.16
CA THR A 45 0.40 12.26 -1.00
C THR A 45 0.05 11.03 -1.83
N LEU A 46 1.07 10.34 -2.34
CA LEU A 46 0.89 9.12 -3.13
C LEU A 46 0.45 7.94 -2.25
N TYR A 47 0.99 7.81 -1.04
CA TYR A 47 0.51 6.81 -0.08
C TYR A 47 -0.97 7.00 0.25
N ASN A 48 -1.40 8.23 0.55
CA ASN A 48 -2.79 8.54 0.87
C ASN A 48 -3.73 8.31 -0.32
N GLU A 49 -3.35 8.72 -1.53
CA GLU A 49 -4.15 8.48 -2.74
C GLU A 49 -4.40 6.98 -2.97
N LEU A 50 -3.34 6.17 -2.88
CA LEU A 50 -3.45 4.73 -3.08
C LEU A 50 -4.17 4.01 -1.93
N HIS A 51 -3.94 4.45 -0.69
CA HIS A 51 -4.63 3.94 0.49
C HIS A 51 -6.13 4.21 0.41
N ASN A 52 -6.53 5.42 0.02
CA ASN A 52 -7.93 5.76 -0.21
C ASN A 52 -8.54 4.94 -1.36
N ALA A 53 -7.81 4.73 -2.46
CA ALA A 53 -8.26 3.87 -3.55
C ALA A 53 -8.51 2.42 -3.06
N ALA A 54 -7.60 1.85 -2.27
CA ALA A 54 -7.75 0.51 -1.69
C ALA A 54 -8.98 0.41 -0.76
N LYS A 55 -9.23 1.42 0.07
CA LYS A 55 -10.39 1.45 0.96
C LYS A 55 -11.71 1.48 0.19
N ASN A 56 -11.80 2.35 -0.82
CA ASN A 56 -13.05 2.67 -1.50
C ASN A 56 -13.39 1.75 -2.69
N THR A 57 -12.43 0.95 -3.18
CA THR A 57 -12.69 0.00 -4.27
C THR A 57 -13.54 -1.17 -3.78
N GLU A 58 -14.71 -1.40 -4.36
CA GLU A 58 -15.61 -2.49 -3.95
C GLU A 58 -15.27 -3.83 -4.59
N GLU A 59 -14.80 -3.83 -5.84
CA GLU A 59 -14.44 -5.06 -6.55
C GLU A 59 -13.17 -5.68 -5.96
N ASN A 60 -13.27 -6.89 -5.41
CA ASN A 60 -12.17 -7.57 -4.72
C ASN A 60 -10.90 -7.71 -5.59
N ALA A 61 -11.04 -8.03 -6.88
CA ALA A 61 -9.88 -8.19 -7.77
C ALA A 61 -9.10 -6.87 -7.99
N LEU A 62 -9.81 -5.74 -7.99
CA LEU A 62 -9.19 -4.41 -8.06
C LEU A 62 -8.64 -4.02 -6.69
N LYS A 63 -9.39 -4.25 -5.60
CA LYS A 63 -8.96 -3.99 -4.22
C LYS A 63 -7.66 -4.75 -3.89
N GLU A 64 -7.59 -6.05 -4.21
CA GLU A 64 -6.38 -6.89 -4.11
C GLU A 64 -5.20 -6.19 -4.81
N THR A 65 -5.42 -5.67 -6.02
CA THR A 65 -4.36 -5.03 -6.78
C THR A 65 -3.92 -3.69 -6.17
N MET A 66 -4.85 -2.90 -5.63
CA MET A 66 -4.54 -1.65 -4.92
C MET A 66 -3.72 -1.92 -3.65
N LEU A 67 -4.09 -2.95 -2.89
CA LEU A 67 -3.33 -3.38 -1.70
C LEU A 67 -1.92 -3.87 -2.09
N HIS A 68 -1.81 -4.61 -3.20
CA HIS A 68 -0.52 -5.05 -3.73
C HIS A 68 0.36 -3.86 -4.13
N ALA A 69 -0.22 -2.87 -4.83
CA ALA A 69 0.48 -1.64 -5.17
C ALA A 69 0.96 -0.90 -3.91
N LEU A 70 0.11 -0.79 -2.88
CA LEU A 70 0.47 -0.14 -1.62
C LEU A 70 1.65 -0.83 -0.94
N ARG A 71 1.63 -2.17 -0.88
CA ARG A 71 2.76 -2.97 -0.40
C ARG A 71 4.04 -2.69 -1.19
N CYS A 72 3.97 -2.59 -2.51
CA CYS A 72 5.14 -2.29 -3.35
C CYS A 72 5.71 -0.89 -3.05
N LEU A 73 4.86 0.11 -2.79
CA LEU A 73 5.32 1.45 -2.40
C LEU A 73 6.03 1.41 -1.05
N ILE A 74 5.42 0.76 -0.05
CA ILE A 74 5.99 0.61 1.30
C ILE A 74 7.33 -0.11 1.23
N LYS A 75 7.43 -1.20 0.44
CA LYS A 75 8.69 -1.93 0.25
C LYS A 75 9.78 -1.06 -0.37
N SER A 76 9.42 -0.15 -1.27
CA SER A 76 10.39 0.71 -1.96
C SER A 76 10.82 1.92 -1.15
N SER A 77 9.93 2.50 -0.33
CA SER A 77 10.13 3.84 0.24
C SER A 77 9.43 4.02 1.59
N GLY A 78 9.24 2.95 2.36
CA GLY A 78 8.50 2.96 3.62
C GLY A 78 9.12 3.88 4.68
N GLU A 79 10.43 4.07 4.65
CA GLU A 79 11.17 4.98 5.54
C GLU A 79 10.82 6.46 5.36
N LYS A 80 10.18 6.81 4.23
CA LYS A 80 9.76 8.20 3.95
C LYS A 80 8.33 8.51 4.37
N MET A 81 7.60 7.54 4.91
CA MET A 81 6.23 7.78 5.40
C MET A 81 6.26 8.59 6.69
N SER A 82 5.35 9.57 6.80
CA SER A 82 5.04 10.13 8.11
C SER A 82 4.33 9.12 9.01
N GLU A 83 4.46 9.33 10.32
CA GLU A 83 3.77 8.53 11.34
C GLU A 83 2.25 8.50 11.12
N GLN A 84 1.63 9.65 10.86
CA GLN A 84 0.20 9.76 10.58
C GLN A 84 -0.26 8.83 9.44
N VAL A 85 0.49 8.82 8.33
CA VAL A 85 0.18 7.97 7.16
C VAL A 85 0.40 6.50 7.52
N ARG A 86 1.52 6.19 8.18
CA ARG A 86 1.86 4.83 8.60
C ARG A 86 0.78 4.23 9.50
N SER A 87 0.37 4.93 10.57
CA SER A 87 -0.65 4.43 11.51
C SER A 87 -2.03 4.27 10.84
N SER A 88 -2.40 5.17 9.92
CA SER A 88 -3.64 5.07 9.15
C SER A 88 -3.67 3.82 8.25
N ILE A 89 -2.57 3.55 7.53
CA ILE A 89 -2.43 2.36 6.68
C ILE A 89 -2.43 1.11 7.56
N LEU A 90 -1.68 1.12 8.66
CA LEU A 90 -1.56 0.01 9.59
C LEU A 90 -2.93 -0.43 10.14
N SER A 91 -3.70 0.52 10.67
CA SER A 91 -5.06 0.27 11.15
C SER A 91 -5.95 -0.33 10.06
N THR A 92 -5.79 0.12 8.82
CA THR A 92 -6.54 -0.45 7.68
C THR A 92 -6.09 -1.87 7.36
N MET A 93 -4.79 -2.17 7.38
CA MET A 93 -4.29 -3.52 7.09
C MET A 93 -4.73 -4.53 8.16
N ILE A 94 -4.73 -4.13 9.44
CA ILE A 94 -5.25 -4.94 10.55
C ILE A 94 -6.73 -5.27 10.33
N ASN A 95 -7.56 -4.27 10.01
CA ASN A 95 -8.98 -4.49 9.72
C ASN A 95 -9.19 -5.43 8.52
N MET A 96 -8.32 -5.33 7.51
CA MET A 96 -8.36 -6.17 6.31
C MET A 96 -7.98 -7.64 6.58
N LEU A 97 -7.38 -7.98 7.74
CA LEU A 97 -7.14 -9.38 8.14
C LEU A 97 -8.44 -10.17 8.36
N ASN A 98 -9.57 -9.49 8.54
CA ASN A 98 -10.89 -10.08 8.70
C ASN A 98 -11.77 -9.95 7.44
N HIS A 99 -11.21 -9.51 6.31
CA HIS A 99 -11.97 -9.32 5.07
C HIS A 99 -12.54 -10.65 4.55
N PRO A 100 -13.79 -10.71 4.02
CA PRO A 100 -14.39 -11.99 3.59
C PRO A 100 -13.66 -12.65 2.41
N ASP A 101 -13.01 -11.85 1.55
CA ASP A 101 -12.24 -12.32 0.41
C ASP A 101 -10.80 -12.72 0.79
N ASP A 102 -10.46 -13.99 0.58
CA ASP A 102 -9.15 -14.58 0.91
C ASP A 102 -7.99 -13.87 0.21
N SER A 103 -8.13 -13.54 -1.08
CA SER A 103 -7.08 -12.88 -1.84
C SER A 103 -6.76 -11.49 -1.26
N CYS A 104 -7.80 -10.72 -0.92
CA CYS A 104 -7.64 -9.45 -0.24
C CYS A 104 -6.97 -9.61 1.13
N ARG A 105 -7.37 -10.61 1.93
CA ARG A 105 -6.74 -10.89 3.24
C ARG A 105 -5.26 -11.20 3.10
N VAL A 106 -4.89 -12.10 2.18
CA VAL A 106 -3.50 -12.54 1.98
C VAL A 106 -2.62 -11.36 1.56
N VAL A 107 -3.09 -10.51 0.64
CA VAL A 107 -2.32 -9.34 0.21
C VAL A 107 -2.23 -8.29 1.32
N ALA A 108 -3.30 -8.06 2.08
CA ALA A 108 -3.28 -7.15 3.23
C ALA A 108 -2.32 -7.64 4.33
N ALA A 109 -2.30 -8.94 4.64
CA ALA A 109 -1.35 -9.54 5.58
C ALA A 109 0.10 -9.36 5.09
N GLY A 110 0.35 -9.55 3.80
CA GLY A 110 1.66 -9.27 3.20
C GLY A 110 2.07 -7.79 3.27
N CYS A 111 1.10 -6.88 3.18
CA CYS A 111 1.30 -5.44 3.35
C CYS A 111 1.63 -5.11 4.81
N LEU A 112 0.84 -5.64 5.76
CA LEU A 112 1.07 -5.52 7.20
C LEU A 112 2.48 -5.98 7.58
N GLY A 113 2.89 -7.17 7.16
CA GLY A 113 4.24 -7.67 7.43
C GLY A 113 5.35 -6.80 6.83
N THR A 114 5.08 -6.06 5.75
CA THR A 114 6.03 -5.09 5.19
C THR A 114 6.06 -3.80 6.03
N LEU A 115 4.92 -3.37 6.58
CA LEU A 115 4.82 -2.21 7.47
C LEU A 115 5.53 -2.41 8.80
N CYS A 116 5.56 -3.65 9.31
CA CYS A 116 6.26 -4.00 10.54
C CYS A 116 7.75 -3.58 10.55
N ILE A 117 8.37 -3.45 9.38
CA ILE A 117 9.77 -2.99 9.24
C ILE A 117 9.91 -1.50 9.58
N TYR A 118 8.83 -0.73 9.50
CA TYR A 118 8.84 0.73 9.55
C TYR A 118 8.08 1.32 10.74
N ILE A 119 7.58 0.50 11.65
CA ILE A 119 6.95 0.93 12.91
C ILE A 119 7.95 0.81 14.07
N PRO A 120 7.79 1.57 15.17
CA PRO A 120 8.61 1.42 16.37
C PRO A 120 8.44 0.04 17.02
N ASP A 121 9.48 -0.45 17.70
CA ASP A 121 9.49 -1.78 18.33
C ASP A 121 8.31 -2.00 19.29
N GLY A 122 7.95 -1.00 20.11
CA GLY A 122 6.81 -1.09 21.02
C GLY A 122 5.47 -1.26 20.28
N GLU A 123 5.26 -0.51 19.19
CA GLU A 123 4.05 -0.65 18.36
C GLU A 123 4.05 -2.02 17.64
N PHE A 124 5.21 -2.54 17.27
CA PHE A 124 5.32 -3.89 16.70
C PHE A 124 4.96 -4.98 17.71
N GLU A 125 5.43 -4.87 18.97
CA GLU A 125 5.12 -5.84 20.03
C GLU A 125 3.61 -5.93 20.29
N ASP A 126 2.93 -4.78 20.37
CA ASP A 126 1.48 -4.72 20.54
C ASP A 126 0.74 -5.45 19.41
N ILE A 127 1.11 -5.15 18.16
CA ILE A 127 0.51 -5.79 16.97
C ILE A 127 0.82 -7.29 16.92
N ALA A 128 2.04 -7.68 17.26
CA ALA A 128 2.44 -9.09 17.25
C ALA A 128 1.60 -9.87 18.26
N CYS A 129 1.44 -9.35 19.47
CA CYS A 129 0.61 -9.96 20.51
C CYS A 129 -0.87 -10.03 20.12
N GLU A 130 -1.44 -8.92 19.66
CA GLU A 130 -2.89 -8.84 19.39
C GLU A 130 -3.33 -9.56 18.13
N HIS A 131 -2.47 -9.66 17.10
CA HIS A 131 -2.91 -10.04 15.76
C HIS A 131 -2.10 -11.14 15.09
N LEU A 132 -0.85 -11.41 15.51
CA LEU A 132 0.03 -12.34 14.80
C LEU A 132 0.31 -13.63 15.56
N LEU A 133 0.50 -13.55 16.88
CA LEU A 133 0.95 -14.68 17.69
C LEU A 133 -0.21 -15.58 18.15
N GLY A 134 -1.45 -15.12 18.03
CA GLY A 134 -2.62 -15.78 18.60
C GLY A 134 -2.58 -15.75 20.13
N ASN A 135 -3.74 -15.70 20.78
CA ASN A 135 -3.80 -15.84 22.24
C ASN A 135 -3.18 -17.19 22.62
N THR A 136 -2.01 -17.15 23.26
CA THR A 136 -1.42 -18.32 23.95
C THR A 136 -1.92 -18.37 25.39
#